data_AF-A0AA95KSH8-F1
#
_entry.id   AF-A0AA95KSH8-F1
#
_cell.length_a   1.000
_cell.length_b   1.000
_cell.length_c   1.000
_cell.angle_alpha   90.00
_cell.angle_beta   90.00
_cell.angle_gamma   90.00
#
_symmetry.space_group_name_H-M   'P 1'
#
loop_
_entity.id
_entity.type
_entity.pdbx_description
1 polymer ?
#
loop_
_entity_poly.entity_id
_entity_poly.type
_entity_poly.pdbx_seq_one_letter_code
_entity_poly.pdbx_strand_id
1 'polypeptide(L)' 'MLYSLVHINETSPYEVFAYKEDTVYFITDDGSEYLVGFIEETNIGIQRAYQLFIIKKETEYISVRM' A
#
# COMPACT_ATOMS: atom_id res chain seq x y z
N MET A 1 2.72 1.34 14.69
CA MET A 1 3.32 -0.02 14.78
C MET A 1 3.23 -0.62 13.39
N LEU A 2 4.28 -0.47 12.57
CA LEU A 2 4.37 -1.26 11.35
C LEU A 2 4.72 -2.70 11.81
N TYR A 3 3.89 -3.69 11.51
CA TYR A 3 4.36 -5.07 11.55
C TYR A 3 5.64 -5.14 10.70
N SER A 4 6.66 -5.88 11.14
CA SER A 4 7.85 -6.10 10.32
C SER A 4 7.36 -6.67 8.98
N LEU A 5 7.81 -6.08 7.85
CA LEU A 5 7.46 -6.58 6.52
C LEU A 5 7.70 -8.08 6.37
N VAL A 6 8.72 -8.61 7.06
CA VAL A 6 9.00 -10.04 7.16
C VAL A 6 7.77 -10.83 7.60
N HIS A 7 7.12 -10.39 8.68
CA HIS A 7 5.97 -11.09 9.25
C HIS A 7 4.71 -10.96 8.38
N ILE A 8 4.54 -9.83 7.69
CA ILE A 8 3.49 -9.66 6.70
C ILE A 8 3.71 -10.66 5.56
N ASN A 9 4.93 -10.75 5.03
CA ASN A 9 5.28 -11.63 3.93
C ASN A 9 5.25 -13.12 4.28
N GLU A 10 5.39 -13.50 5.55
CA GLU A 10 5.21 -14.89 6.00
C GLU A 10 3.78 -15.43 5.77
N THR A 11 2.79 -14.55 5.67
CA THR A 11 1.35 -14.93 5.56
C THR A 11 0.63 -14.32 4.37
N SER A 12 1.22 -13.31 3.73
CA SER A 12 0.62 -12.60 2.60
C SER A 12 0.62 -13.47 1.33
N PRO A 13 -0.47 -13.46 0.54
CA PRO A 13 -0.51 -14.15 -0.75
C PRO A 13 0.41 -13.50 -1.81
N TYR A 14 0.73 -12.22 -1.64
CA TYR A 14 1.61 -11.45 -2.53
C TYR A 14 2.76 -10.85 -1.73
N GLU A 15 3.93 -10.73 -2.35
CA GLU A 15 5.07 -10.06 -1.71
C GLU A 15 4.77 -8.57 -1.53
N VAL A 16 4.97 -8.10 -0.30
CA VAL A 16 4.70 -6.75 0.16
C VAL A 16 6.02 -6.00 0.36
N PHE A 17 6.09 -4.80 -0.20
CA PHE A 17 7.26 -3.94 -0.19
C PHE A 17 6.95 -2.61 0.51
N ALA A 18 7.94 -2.02 1.19
CA ALA A 18 7.83 -0.64 1.67
C ALA A 18 7.80 0.34 0.48
N TYR A 19 7.01 1.41 0.59
CA TYR A 19 6.98 2.48 -0.40
C TYR A 19 7.43 3.83 0.19
N LYS A 20 6.64 4.38 1.11
CA LYS A 20 6.92 5.60 1.90
C LYS A 20 6.59 5.33 3.36
N GLU A 21 6.82 6.31 4.22
CA GLU A 21 6.45 6.23 5.64
C GLU A 21 5.00 5.76 5.79
N ASP A 22 4.81 4.70 6.58
CA ASP A 22 3.53 4.03 6.85
C ASP A 22 2.70 3.57 5.63
N THR A 23 3.35 3.37 4.47
CA THR A 23 2.72 2.81 3.26
C THR A 23 3.50 1.65 2.68
N VAL A 24 2.77 0.69 2.14
CA VAL A 24 3.30 -0.51 1.49
C VAL A 24 2.65 -0.70 0.14
N TYR A 25 3.28 -1.46 -0.74
CA TYR A 25 2.67 -1.86 -2.00
C TYR A 25 2.90 -3.34 -2.27
N PHE A 26 2.04 -3.92 -3.10
CA PHE A 26 2.18 -5.28 -3.62
C PHE A 26 1.75 -5.32 -5.09
N ILE A 27 2.18 -6.38 -5.78
CA ILE A 27 1.89 -6.61 -7.19
C ILE A 27 1.16 -7.94 -7.33
N THR A 28 0.05 -7.95 -8.06
CA THR A 28 -0.73 -9.16 -8.34
C THR A 28 -0.22 -9.89 -9.58
N ASP A 29 -0.71 -11.12 -9.79
CA ASP A 29 -0.25 -12.00 -10.90
C ASP A 29 -0.49 -11.40 -12.30
N ASP A 30 -1.47 -10.50 -12.43
CA ASP A 30 -1.79 -9.77 -13.67
C ASP A 30 -0.92 -8.51 -13.87
N GLY A 31 0.04 -8.26 -12.98
CA GLY A 31 0.90 -7.08 -12.99
C GLY A 31 0.25 -5.81 -12.45
N SER A 32 -0.97 -5.88 -11.90
CA SER A 32 -1.59 -4.72 -11.25
C SER A 32 -0.86 -4.38 -9.95
N GLU A 33 -0.50 -3.11 -9.78
CA GLU A 33 0.15 -2.60 -8.57
C GLU A 33 -0.88 -1.93 -7.64
N TYR A 34 -0.81 -2.24 -6.34
CA TYR A 34 -1.67 -1.62 -5.33
C TYR A 34 -0.85 -1.02 -4.19
N LEU A 35 -1.19 0.21 -3.80
CA LEU A 35 -0.65 0.90 -2.64
C LEU A 35 -1.65 0.79 -1.47
N VAL A 36 -1.15 0.47 -0.29
CA VAL A 36 -1.91 0.33 0.95
C VAL A 36 -1.30 1.22 2.02
N GLY A 37 -2.14 1.90 2.80
CA GLY A 37 -1.69 2.71 3.91
C GLY A 37 -2.82 3.12 4.84
N PHE A 38 -2.45 3.86 5.89
CA PHE A 38 -3.38 4.38 6.88
C PHE A 38 -3.29 5.91 6.95
N ILE A 39 -4.43 6.55 7.18
CA ILE A 39 -4.52 7.99 7.49
C ILE A 39 -5.06 8.11 8.91
N GLU A 40 -4.34 8.77 9.81
CA GLU A 40 -4.86 9.09 11.13
C GLU A 40 -5.96 10.15 11.00
N GLU A 41 -7.15 9.83 11.49
CA GLU A 41 -8.31 10.70 11.48
C GLU A 41 -8.41 11.44 12.82
N THR A 42 -8.12 12.73 12.78
CA THR A 42 -8.09 13.59 13.98
C THR A 42 -9.37 14.42 14.13
N ASN A 43 -10.23 14.48 13.11
CA ASN A 43 -11.36 15.42 13.07
C ASN A 43 -12.69 14.84 13.57
N ILE A 44 -12.72 13.55 13.93
CA ILE A 44 -13.97 12.89 14.37
C ILE A 44 -14.12 12.81 15.89
N GLY A 45 -13.22 13.47 16.64
CA GLY A 45 -13.26 13.49 18.12
C GLY A 45 -12.94 12.14 18.78
N ILE A 46 -12.46 11.17 18.01
CA ILE A 46 -12.03 9.84 18.49
C ILE A 46 -10.51 9.80 18.52
N GLN A 47 -9.94 9.43 19.66
CA GLN A 47 -8.49 9.25 19.76
C GLN A 47 -8.06 7.99 18.98
N ARG A 48 -6.97 8.10 18.22
CA ARG A 48 -6.34 6.99 17.49
C ARG A 48 -7.29 6.32 16.48
N ALA A 49 -8.08 7.13 15.77
CA ALA A 49 -8.85 6.65 14.64
C ALA A 49 -7.98 6.62 13.38
N TYR A 50 -8.08 5.56 12.59
CA TYR A 50 -7.32 5.41 11.35
C TYR A 50 -8.24 4.97 10.22
N GLN A 51 -8.09 5.56 9.05
CA GLN A 51 -8.72 5.12 7.82
C GLN A 51 -7.72 4.28 7.03
N LEU A 52 -8.11 3.06 6.66
CA LEU A 52 -7.37 2.23 5.71
C LEU A 52 -7.71 2.68 4.29
N PHE A 53 -6.68 2.90 3.45
CA PHE A 53 -6.86 3.08 2.02
C PHE A 53 -6.13 2.01 1.22
N ILE A 54 -6.69 1.67 0.07
CA ILE A 54 -6.10 0.81 -0.95
C ILE A 54 -6.31 1.50 -2.29
N ILE A 55 -5.23 1.78 -3.00
CA ILE A 55 -5.26 2.50 -4.27
C ILE A 55 -4.60 1.62 -5.32
N LYS A 56 -5.29 1.36 -6.44
CA LYS A 56 -4.66 0.79 -7.63
C LYS A 56 -3.76 1.86 -8.25
N LYS A 57 -2.47 1.58 -8.38
CA LYS A 57 -1.54 2.50 -9.02
C LYS A 57 -1.79 2.47 -10.53
N GLU A 58 -2.07 3.63 -11.11
CA GLU A 58 -2.19 3.73 -12.57
C GLU A 58 -0.82 3.54 -13.21
N THR A 59 -0.73 2.60 -14.15
CA THR A 59 0.47 2.37 -14.94
C THR A 59 0.56 3.46 -16.01
N GLU A 60 1.45 4.44 -15.83
CA GLU A 60 1.76 5.38 -16.91
C GLU A 60 2.52 4.65 -18.02
N TYR A 61 1.84 4.32 -19.11
CA TYR A 61 2.49 3.86 -20.33
C TYR A 61 3.19 5.05 -21.00
N ILE A 62 4.51 5.18 -20.79
CA ILE A 62 5.32 6.09 -21.62
C ILE A 62 5.44 5.47 -23.01
N SER A 63 4.66 5.95 -23.97
CA SER A 63 4.81 5.55 -25.37
C SER A 63 6.10 6.16 -25.92
N VAL A 64 7.17 5.36 -26.00
CA VAL A 64 8.37 5.74 -26.75
C VAL A 64 8.07 5.50 -28.23
N ARG A 65 7.84 6.58 -29.00
CA ARG A 65 7.83 6.49 -30.46
C ARG A 65 9.27 6.37 -30.95
N MET A 66 9.61 5.23 -31.55
CA MET A 66 10.79 5.07 -32.41
C MET A 66 10.53 5.66 -33.79
#